data_AF-A0A965JH34-F1
#
_entry.id   AF-A0A965JH34-F1
#
_cell.length_a   1.000
_cell.length_b   1.000
_cell.length_c   1.000
_cell.angle_alpha   90.00
_cell.angle_beta   90.00
_cell.angle_gamma   90.00
#
_symmetry.space_group_name_H-M   'P 1'
#
loop_
_entity.id
_entity.type
_entity.pdbx_description
1 polymer ?
#
loop_
_entity_poly.entity_id
_entity_poly.type
_entity_poly.pdbx_seq_one_letter_code
_entity_poly.pdbx_strand_id
1 'polypeptide(L)'
;MTVTQRLVEPRMRATAAAIHAFGQTVFGLGLGSVFLGWMSDQLARSHYGKGYAAKCLSRHAGAPSAECAAASGNGLQQALMLLGLFLVLAVASYWVASRHIENEIALREGRPK
;
A
#
# COMPACT_ATOMS: atom_id res chain seq x y z
N MET A 1 -8.07 -6.26 -12.78
CA MET A 1 -9.50 -6.63 -12.92
C MET A 1 -9.78 -7.69 -14.00
N THR A 2 -9.02 -7.78 -15.09
CA THR A 2 -9.29 -8.73 -16.19
C THR A 2 -9.15 -10.21 -15.80
N VAL A 3 -8.15 -10.56 -14.99
CA VAL A 3 -7.91 -11.95 -14.55
C VAL A 3 -9.04 -12.45 -13.64
N THR A 4 -9.44 -11.67 -12.64
CA THR A 4 -10.50 -12.07 -11.67
C THR A 4 -11.86 -12.31 -12.32
N GLN A 5 -12.15 -11.68 -13.45
CA GLN A 5 -13.40 -11.84 -14.20
C GLN A 5 -13.52 -13.23 -14.88
N ARG A 6 -12.38 -13.90 -15.12
CA ARG A 6 -12.34 -15.25 -15.71
C ARG A 6 -12.50 -16.38 -14.70
N LEU A 7 -12.22 -16.12 -13.42
CA LEU A 7 -12.37 -17.13 -12.36
C LEU A 7 -13.82 -17.29 -11.90
N VAL A 8 -14.66 -16.27 -12.10
CA VAL A 8 -16.04 -16.25 -11.62
C VAL A 8 -17.03 -16.39 -12.76
N GLU A 9 -18.18 -17.01 -12.47
CA GLU A 9 -19.30 -17.09 -13.40
C GLU A 9 -19.79 -15.69 -13.82
N PRO A 10 -20.34 -15.52 -15.04
CA PRO A 10 -20.82 -14.23 -15.53
C PRO A 10 -21.76 -13.51 -14.55
N ARG A 11 -22.65 -14.27 -13.91
CA ARG A 11 -23.57 -13.83 -12.85
C ARG A 11 -22.89 -13.11 -11.67
N MET A 12 -21.65 -13.49 -11.33
CA MET A 12 -20.94 -13.01 -10.14
C MET A 12 -19.84 -11.99 -10.47
N ARG A 13 -19.68 -11.60 -11.73
CA ARG A 13 -18.61 -10.67 -12.15
C ARG A 13 -18.76 -9.29 -11.52
N ALA A 14 -20.00 -8.80 -11.36
CA ALA A 14 -20.26 -7.49 -10.76
C ALA A 14 -19.84 -7.44 -9.29
N THR A 15 -20.21 -8.45 -8.49
CA THR A 15 -19.84 -8.54 -7.08
C THR A 15 -18.34 -8.76 -6.90
N ALA A 16 -17.72 -9.61 -7.73
CA ALA A 16 -16.28 -9.80 -7.73
C ALA A 16 -15.51 -8.50 -8.03
N ALA A 17 -15.98 -7.70 -9.00
CA ALA A 17 -15.38 -6.40 -9.29
C ALA A 17 -15.56 -5.41 -8.13
N ALA A 18 -16.74 -5.39 -7.50
CA ALA A 18 -17.03 -4.53 -6.35
C ALA A 18 -16.12 -4.85 -5.15
N ILE A 19 -15.95 -6.13 -4.82
CA ILE A 19 -15.06 -6.57 -3.73
C ILE A 19 -13.61 -6.20 -4.04
N HIS A 20 -13.16 -6.38 -5.29
CA HIS A 20 -11.82 -5.99 -5.71
C HIS A 20 -11.59 -4.48 -5.52
N ALA A 21 -12.50 -3.65 -6.04
CA ALA A 21 -12.41 -2.20 -5.93
C ALA A 21 -12.48 -1.73 -4.46
N PHE A 22 -13.36 -2.33 -3.67
CA PHE A 22 -13.45 -2.07 -2.23
C PHE A 22 -12.12 -2.36 -1.52
N GLY A 23 -11.52 -3.52 -1.79
CA GLY A 23 -10.21 -3.87 -1.24
C GLY A 23 -9.12 -2.87 -1.62
N GLN A 24 -9.04 -2.47 -2.89
CA GLN A 24 -8.06 -1.48 -3.34
C GLN A 24 -8.23 -0.13 -2.62
N THR A 25 -9.46 0.31 -2.41
CA THR A 25 -9.73 1.57 -1.72
C THR A 25 -9.40 1.49 -0.23
N VAL A 26 -9.89 0.47 0.47
CA VAL A 26 -9.69 0.36 1.93
C VAL A 26 -8.22 0.14 2.27
N PHE A 27 -7.55 -0.79 1.59
CA PHE A 27 -6.16 -1.12 1.89
C PHE A 27 -5.19 -0.11 1.26
N GLY A 28 -5.42 0.29 0.01
CA GLY A 28 -4.53 1.22 -0.69
C GLY A 28 -4.65 2.65 -0.18
N LEU A 29 -5.86 3.21 -0.20
CA LEU A 29 -6.07 4.61 0.19
C LEU A 29 -6.28 4.77 1.69
N GLY A 30 -7.07 3.91 2.32
CA GLY A 30 -7.34 3.98 3.76
C GLY A 30 -6.11 3.62 4.59
N LEU A 31 -5.79 2.33 4.68
CA LEU A 31 -4.70 1.84 5.54
C LEU A 31 -3.32 2.27 5.03
N GLY A 32 -3.11 2.31 3.72
CA GLY A 32 -1.84 2.72 3.13
C GLY A 32 -1.45 4.16 3.49
N SER A 33 -2.40 5.11 3.49
CA SER A 33 -2.10 6.51 3.85
C SER A 33 -1.74 6.67 5.34
N VAL A 34 -2.48 6.00 6.23
CA VAL A 34 -2.20 6.01 7.68
C VAL A 34 -0.83 5.39 7.96
N PHE A 35 -0.54 4.24 7.35
CA PHE A 35 0.75 3.57 7.52
C PHE A 35 1.91 4.43 7.01
N LEU A 36 1.77 5.05 5.83
CA LEU A 36 2.78 5.93 5.25
C LEU A 36 3.05 7.15 6.15
N GLY A 37 2.00 7.80 6.65
CA GLY A 37 2.13 8.92 7.58
C GLY A 37 2.85 8.52 8.87
N TRP A 38 2.43 7.42 9.48
CA TRP A 38 3.08 6.88 10.68
C TRP A 38 4.56 6.54 10.45
N MET A 39 4.89 5.89 9.31
CA MET A 39 6.25 5.53 8.96
C MET A 39 7.13 6.77 8.74
N SER A 40 6.60 7.78 8.05
CA SER A 40 7.25 9.07 7.85
C SER A 40 7.57 9.75 9.18
N ASP A 41 6.63 9.78 10.13
CA ASP A 41 6.83 10.38 11.44
C ASP A 41 7.88 9.62 12.28
N GLN A 42 7.89 8.28 12.20
CA GLN A 42 8.89 7.47 12.89
C GLN A 42 10.30 7.68 12.33
N LEU A 43 10.43 7.77 11.01
CA LEU A 43 11.73 8.06 10.37
C LEU A 43 12.19 9.49 10.68
N ALA A 44 11.29 10.47 10.61
CA ALA A 44 11.60 11.85 10.99
C ALA A 44 12.05 11.96 12.46
N ARG A 45 11.39 11.22 13.38
CA ARG A 45 11.83 11.10 14.79
C ARG A 45 13.20 10.48 14.94
N SER A 46 13.57 9.53 14.08
CA SER A 46 14.91 8.93 14.10
C SER A 46 16.00 9.94 13.73
N HIS A 47 15.71 10.87 12.81
CA HIS A 47 16.66 11.90 12.38
C HIS A 47 16.71 13.11 13.32
N TYR A 48 15.57 13.54 13.85
CA TYR A 48 15.46 14.74 14.70
C TYR A 48 15.61 14.45 16.21
N GLY A 49 15.31 13.21 16.64
CA GLY A 49 15.30 12.80 18.04
C GLY A 49 13.94 12.90 18.73
N LYS A 50 13.91 12.60 20.04
CA LYS A 50 12.68 12.43 20.85
C LYS A 50 11.78 13.69 20.92
N GLY A 51 12.29 14.86 20.55
CA GLY A 51 11.56 16.13 20.57
C GLY A 51 10.71 16.42 19.33
N TYR A 52 10.77 15.60 18.28
CA TYR A 52 10.10 15.89 17.00
C TYR A 52 8.59 16.07 17.14
N ALA A 53 7.93 15.19 17.91
CA ALA A 53 6.49 15.26 18.09
C ALA A 53 6.06 16.56 18.81
N ALA A 54 6.79 16.95 19.85
CA ALA A 54 6.45 18.12 20.64
C ALA A 54 6.78 19.44 19.92
N LYS A 55 7.83 19.47 19.10
CA LYS A 55 8.33 20.70 18.45
C LYS A 55 7.83 20.89 17.02
N CYS A 56 7.67 19.81 16.26
CA CYS A 56 7.37 19.86 14.83
C CYS A 56 5.95 19.43 14.47
N LEU A 57 5.31 18.56 15.26
CA LEU A 57 3.92 18.12 15.02
C LEU A 57 2.88 18.93 15.81
N SER A 58 3.30 19.60 16.88
CA SER A 58 2.44 20.53 17.61
C SER A 58 2.02 21.67 16.69
N ARG A 59 0.72 21.97 16.64
CA ARG A 59 0.17 23.06 15.85
C ARG A 59 0.62 24.40 16.42
N HIS A 60 1.78 24.88 15.99
CA HIS A 60 2.27 26.21 16.31
C HIS A 60 1.91 27.19 15.19
N ALA A 61 1.48 28.40 15.58
CA ALA A 61 1.31 29.49 14.64
C ALA A 61 2.71 30.01 14.24
N GLY A 62 3.10 29.77 12.99
CA GLY A 62 4.39 30.20 12.44
C GLY A 62 4.91 29.24 11.38
N ALA A 63 5.90 29.68 10.60
CA ALA A 63 6.61 28.79 9.68
C ALA A 63 7.40 27.74 10.47
N PRO A 64 7.44 26.48 10.02
CA PRO A 64 8.24 25.45 10.66
C PRO A 64 9.72 25.85 10.68
N SER A 65 10.42 25.52 11.76
CA SER A 65 11.87 25.73 11.82
C SER A 65 12.57 24.95 10.72
N ALA A 66 13.71 25.46 10.23
CA ALA A 66 14.46 24.81 9.15
C ALA A 66 14.81 23.35 9.49
N GLU A 67 15.09 23.05 10.76
CA GLU A 67 15.36 21.70 11.24
C GLU A 67 14.12 20.78 11.17
N CYS A 68 12.94 21.29 11.53
CA CYS A 68 11.70 20.52 11.41
C CYS A 68 11.36 20.23 9.93
N ALA A 69 11.57 21.20 9.04
CA ALA A 69 11.35 21.03 7.61
C ALA A 69 12.32 20.01 6.99
N ALA A 70 13.60 20.04 7.39
CA ALA A 70 14.59 19.07 6.93
C ALA A 70 14.28 17.65 7.43
N ALA A 71 13.92 17.51 8.71
CA ALA A 71 13.61 16.20 9.30
C ALA A 71 12.36 15.55 8.70
N SER A 72 11.28 16.32 8.50
CA SER A 72 10.06 15.82 7.88
C SER A 72 10.26 15.46 6.41
N GLY A 73 11.05 16.25 5.67
CA GLY A 73 11.44 15.96 4.29
C GLY A 73 12.21 14.64 4.17
N ASN A 74 13.25 14.45 4.98
CA ASN A 74 14.03 13.21 4.98
C ASN A 74 13.19 11.99 5.40
N GLY A 75 12.36 12.14 6.45
CA GLY A 75 11.48 11.07 6.91
C GLY A 75 10.51 10.61 5.83
N LEU A 76 9.86 11.57 5.14
CA LEU A 76 8.95 11.26 4.06
C LEU A 76 9.65 10.64 2.85
N GLN A 77 10.80 11.18 2.44
CA GLN A 77 11.56 10.64 1.32
C GLN A 77 11.96 9.18 1.57
N GLN A 78 12.47 8.87 2.77
CA GLN A 78 12.82 7.49 3.13
C GLN A 78 11.60 6.59 3.21
N ALA A 79 10.47 7.09 3.72
CA ALA A 79 9.22 6.35 3.75
C ALA A 79 8.76 5.96 2.34
N LEU A 80 8.83 6.88 1.37
CA LEU A 80 8.51 6.62 -0.03
C LEU A 80 9.47 5.60 -0.68
N MET A 81 10.77 5.65 -0.34
CA MET A 81 11.73 4.64 -0.80
C MET A 81 11.39 3.24 -0.26
N LEU A 82 11.05 3.14 1.03
CA LEU A 82 10.68 1.86 1.67
C LEU A 82 9.36 1.29 1.14
N LEU A 83 8.42 2.13 0.69
CA LEU A 83 7.22 1.67 -0.02
C LEU A 83 7.54 0.87 -1.29
N GLY A 84 8.70 1.11 -1.91
CA GLY A 84 9.17 0.29 -3.03
C GLY A 84 9.27 -1.20 -2.69
N LEU A 85 9.66 -1.54 -1.44
CA LEU A 85 9.73 -2.93 -0.98
C LEU A 85 8.34 -3.59 -0.90
N PHE A 86 7.29 -2.82 -0.59
CA PHE A 86 5.91 -3.33 -0.61
C PHE A 86 5.45 -3.67 -2.03
N LEU A 87 5.91 -2.94 -3.04
CA LEU A 87 5.62 -3.31 -4.43
C LEU A 87 6.30 -4.62 -4.81
N VAL A 88 7.52 -4.87 -4.34
CA VAL A 88 8.20 -6.16 -4.54
C VAL A 88 7.40 -7.29 -3.88
N LEU A 89 6.92 -7.09 -2.66
CA LEU A 89 6.04 -8.04 -1.98
C LEU A 89 4.74 -8.27 -2.77
N ALA A 90 4.15 -7.23 -3.34
CA ALA A 90 2.96 -7.34 -4.19
C ALA A 90 3.23 -8.14 -5.47
N VAL A 91 4.40 -7.95 -6.09
CA VAL A 91 4.82 -8.76 -7.25
C VAL A 91 4.99 -10.23 -6.84
N ALA A 92 5.64 -10.48 -5.70
CA ALA A 92 5.82 -11.83 -5.20
C ALA A 92 4.48 -12.52 -4.89
N SER A 93 3.54 -11.82 -4.24
CA SER A 93 2.22 -12.36 -3.95
C SER A 93 1.41 -12.64 -5.21
N TYR A 94 1.47 -11.73 -6.20
CA TYR A 94 0.84 -11.94 -7.51
C TYR A 94 1.45 -13.11 -8.26
N TRP A 95 2.77 -13.29 -8.22
CA TRP A 95 3.45 -14.44 -8.81
C TRP A 95 2.97 -15.75 -8.18
N VAL A 96 2.93 -15.82 -6.85
CA VAL A 96 2.44 -17.03 -6.16
C VAL A 96 1.00 -17.31 -6.53
N ALA A 97 0.16 -16.27 -6.61
CA ALA A 97 -1.23 -16.40 -7.02
C ALA A 97 -1.37 -16.87 -8.48
N SER A 98 -0.59 -16.34 -9.43
CA SER A 98 -0.72 -16.69 -10.86
C SER A 98 -0.50 -18.18 -11.09
N ARG A 99 0.47 -18.78 -10.38
CA ARG A 99 0.73 -20.24 -10.44
C ARG A 99 -0.46 -21.09 -10.02
N HIS A 100 -1.28 -20.62 -9.07
CA HIS A 100 -2.47 -21.35 -8.61
C HIS A 100 -3.68 -21.09 -9.51
N ILE A 101 -3.83 -19.84 -9.94
CA ILE A 101 -4.93 -19.39 -10.81
C ILE A 101 -4.91 -20.11 -12.17
N GLU A 102 -3.72 -20.33 -12.74
CA GLU A 102 -3.58 -21.08 -14.01
C GLU A 102 -4.17 -22.49 -13.90
N ASN A 103 -3.93 -23.18 -12.79
CA ASN A 103 -4.49 -24.51 -12.54
C ASN A 103 -6.01 -24.48 -12.38
N GLU A 104 -6.56 -23.49 -11.66
CA GLU A 104 -8.02 -23.37 -11.46
C GLU A 104 -8.77 -23.02 -12.76
N ILE A 105 -8.20 -22.17 -13.61
CA ILE A 105 -8.79 -21.82 -14.90
C ILE A 105 -8.80 -23.04 -15.83
N ALA A 106 -7.70 -23.80 -15.89
CA ALA A 106 -7.63 -25.01 -16.72
C ALA A 106 -8.69 -26.05 -16.32
N LEU A 107 -8.89 -26.25 -15.01
CA LEU A 107 -9.94 -27.13 -14.47
C LEU A 107 -11.35 -26.67 -14.86
N ARG A 108 -11.64 -25.35 -14.84
CA ARG A 108 -12.96 -24.82 -15.21
C ARG A 108 -13.23 -24.84 -16.72
N GLU A 109 -12.20 -24.68 -17.54
CA GLU A 109 -12.33 -24.69 -19.00
C GLU A 109 -12.33 -26.11 -19.60
N GLY A 110 -12.16 -27.16 -18.78
CA GLY A 110 -12.16 -28.55 -19.22
C GLY A 110 -10.98 -28.90 -20.13
N ARG A 111 -9.90 -28.11 -20.14
CA ARG A 111 -8.69 -28.42 -20.91
C ARG A 111 -7.85 -29.46 -20.16
N PRO A 112 -7.50 -30.62 -20.78
CA PRO A 112 -6.57 -31.56 -20.16
C PRO A 112 -5.17 -30.93 -20.03
N LYS A 113 -4.46 -31.36 -18.98
CA LYS A 113 -3.09 -30.93 -18.64
C LYS A 113 -2.11 -31.14 -19.77
#